data_AF-A0A958RQQ3-F1
#
_entry.id   AF-A0A958RQQ3-F1
#
_cell.length_a   1.000
_cell.length_b   1.000
_cell.length_c   1.000
_cell.angle_alpha   90.00
_cell.angle_beta   90.00
_cell.angle_gamma   90.00
#
_symmetry.space_group_name_H-M   'P 1'
#
loop_
_entity.id
_entity.type
_entity.pdbx_description
1 polymer ?
#
loop_
_entity_poly.entity_id
_entity_poly.type
_entity_poly.pdbx_seq_one_letter_code
_entity_poly.pdbx_strand_id
1 'polypeptide(L)'
;MSENELFRLTKTFIEEKYAVREALKELKPGVSLEISLEDRIPTHCYFKNGKAILEEGTPTNSDIRFLVKSEAVRRLADAPCDNLAETGIEIAREVLAGNIEIQITGSVKNILTDGYLSILRKAGPDFFSFLAQYGLKNIFKVINYIKKMKS
;
A
#
# COMPACT_ATOMS: atom_id res chain seq x y z
N MET A 1 -12.55 5.03 16.55
CA MET A 1 -11.37 4.24 16.98
C MET A 1 -10.37 5.18 17.62
N SER A 2 -9.65 4.78 18.66
CA SER A 2 -8.59 5.65 19.20
C SER A 2 -7.37 5.68 18.28
N GLU A 3 -6.57 6.75 18.32
CA GLU A 3 -5.35 6.88 17.49
C GLU A 3 -4.34 5.77 17.80
N ASN A 4 -4.12 5.45 19.07
CA ASN A 4 -3.25 4.37 19.51
C ASN A 4 -3.70 2.99 19.00
N GLU A 5 -5.01 2.74 19.02
CA GLU A 5 -5.59 1.49 18.51
C GLU A 5 -5.45 1.39 16.99
N LEU A 6 -5.69 2.49 16.27
CA LEU A 6 -5.54 2.60 14.83
C LEU A 6 -4.09 2.35 14.40
N PHE A 7 -3.13 2.99 15.08
CA PHE A 7 -1.70 2.76 14.84
C PHE A 7 -1.33 1.29 15.12
N ARG A 8 -1.74 0.74 16.26
CA ARG A 8 -1.43 -0.65 16.65
C ARG A 8 -1.97 -1.65 15.63
N LEU A 9 -3.23 -1.51 15.20
CA LEU A 9 -3.81 -2.41 14.20
C LEU A 9 -3.08 -2.30 12.86
N THR A 10 -2.75 -1.08 12.43
CA THR A 10 -1.96 -0.86 11.21
C THR A 10 -0.59 -1.52 11.34
N LYS A 11 0.09 -1.36 12.48
CA LYS A 11 1.40 -1.96 12.75
C LYS A 11 1.34 -3.48 12.68
N THR A 12 0.38 -4.10 13.35
CA THR A 12 0.14 -5.55 13.27
C THR A 12 -0.11 -6.00 11.84
N PHE A 13 -0.96 -5.30 11.08
CA PHE A 13 -1.21 -5.61 9.69
C PHE A 13 0.08 -5.55 8.84
N ILE A 14 0.89 -4.50 9.00
CA ILE A 14 2.11 -4.31 8.21
C ILE A 14 3.22 -5.31 8.60
N GLU A 15 3.45 -5.51 9.90
CA GLU A 15 4.61 -6.25 10.39
C GLU A 15 4.37 -7.77 10.42
N GLU A 16 3.12 -8.22 10.57
CA GLU A 16 2.79 -9.64 10.76
C GLU A 16 2.20 -10.31 9.51
N LYS A 17 1.49 -9.59 8.64
CA LYS A 17 0.90 -10.22 7.44
C LYS A 17 1.99 -10.57 6.44
N TYR A 18 2.11 -11.87 6.13
CA TYR A 18 3.09 -12.42 5.20
C TYR A 18 3.09 -11.71 3.84
N ALA A 19 1.89 -11.48 3.28
CA ALA A 19 1.72 -10.80 2.00
C ALA A 19 2.30 -9.38 2.00
N VAL A 20 2.11 -8.61 3.07
CA VAL A 20 2.65 -7.25 3.18
C VAL A 20 4.18 -7.29 3.25
N ARG A 21 4.73 -8.24 4.02
CA ARG A 21 6.17 -8.44 4.09
C ARG A 21 6.77 -8.78 2.72
N GLU A 22 6.14 -9.67 1.97
CA GLU A 22 6.59 -10.05 0.62
C GLU A 22 6.47 -8.88 -0.37
N ALA A 23 5.47 -8.01 -0.22
CA ALA A 23 5.35 -6.78 -1.00
C ALA A 23 6.51 -5.81 -0.69
N LEU A 24 6.70 -5.47 0.58
CA LEU A 24 7.72 -4.49 0.99
C LEU A 24 9.14 -4.95 0.69
N LYS A 25 9.40 -6.27 0.69
CA LYS A 25 10.69 -6.86 0.29
C LYS A 25 11.11 -6.52 -1.14
N GLU A 26 10.17 -6.24 -2.04
CA GLU A 26 10.48 -5.88 -3.42
C GLU A 26 10.95 -4.44 -3.58
N LEU A 27 10.72 -3.59 -2.57
CA LEU A 27 11.19 -2.21 -2.60
C LEU A 27 12.71 -2.17 -2.47
N LYS A 28 13.33 -1.20 -3.14
CA LYS A 28 14.78 -0.99 -2.98
C LYS A 28 15.12 -0.57 -1.54
N PRO A 29 16.36 -0.85 -1.08
CA PRO A 29 16.85 -0.34 0.19
C PRO A 29 16.70 1.18 0.29
N GLY A 30 16.16 1.66 1.41
CA GLY A 30 15.95 3.10 1.67
C GLY A 30 14.67 3.70 1.06
N VAL A 31 13.87 2.90 0.36
CA VAL A 31 12.53 3.30 -0.10
C VAL A 31 11.53 3.02 1.00
N SER A 32 10.63 3.97 1.24
CA SER A 32 9.55 3.85 2.21
C SER A 32 8.23 4.33 1.62
N LEU A 33 7.14 3.75 2.11
CA LEU A 33 5.78 4.19 1.80
C LEU A 33 5.30 5.09 2.93
N GLU A 34 4.80 6.27 2.60
CA GLU A 34 4.11 7.09 3.59
C GLU A 34 2.68 6.57 3.78
N ILE A 35 2.27 6.42 5.03
CA ILE A 35 0.92 6.04 5.42
C ILE A 35 0.40 7.11 6.39
N SER A 36 -0.62 7.83 6.00
CA SER A 36 -1.27 8.84 6.83
C SER A 36 -2.62 8.31 7.29
N LEU A 37 -2.74 8.02 8.59
CA LEU A 37 -3.95 7.46 9.17
C LEU A 37 -4.89 8.59 9.55
N GLU A 38 -6.11 8.57 9.01
CA GLU A 38 -7.14 9.62 9.19
C GLU A 38 -6.65 11.05 8.89
N ASP A 39 -5.65 11.17 7.99
CA ASP A 39 -4.94 12.42 7.66
C ASP A 39 -4.33 13.15 8.88
N ARG A 40 -4.05 12.41 9.96
CA ARG A 40 -3.59 12.99 11.24
C ARG A 40 -2.32 12.36 11.76
N ILE A 41 -2.20 11.04 11.62
CA ILE A 41 -1.08 10.28 12.17
C ILE A 41 -0.12 9.98 11.01
N PRO A 42 0.97 10.75 10.86
CA PRO A 42 1.98 10.43 9.86
C PRO A 42 2.72 9.17 10.32
N THR A 43 2.74 8.18 9.45
CA THR A 43 3.51 6.96 9.64
C THR A 43 4.19 6.60 8.33
N HIS A 44 5.14 5.69 8.38
CA HIS A 44 5.74 5.14 7.18
C HIS A 44 6.13 3.69 7.40
N CYS A 45 6.09 2.92 6.31
CA CYS A 45 6.54 1.54 6.33
C CYS A 45 7.64 1.29 5.31
N TYR A 46 8.52 0.35 5.67
CA TYR A 46 9.67 -0.02 4.87
C TYR A 46 10.13 -1.44 5.20
N PHE A 47 11.01 -1.99 4.37
CA PHE A 47 11.62 -3.29 4.60
C PHE A 47 13.08 -3.13 5.04
N LYS A 48 13.43 -3.70 6.19
CA LYS A 48 14.79 -3.65 6.75
C LYS A 48 15.10 -4.93 7.52
N ASN A 49 16.30 -5.46 7.34
CA ASN A 49 16.80 -6.65 8.04
C ASN A 49 15.82 -7.85 7.98
N GLY A 50 15.19 -8.07 6.83
CA GLY A 50 14.27 -9.19 6.62
C GLY A 50 12.85 -8.99 7.17
N LYS A 51 12.53 -7.81 7.70
CA LYS A 51 11.23 -7.50 8.31
C LYS A 51 10.59 -6.28 7.67
N ALA A 52 9.26 -6.33 7.56
CA ALA A 52 8.44 -5.13 7.38
C ALA A 52 8.38 -4.39 8.72
N ILE A 53 8.47 -3.06 8.68
CA ILE A 53 8.47 -2.21 9.86
C ILE A 53 7.51 -1.05 9.58
N LEU A 54 6.68 -0.70 10.57
CA LEU A 54 5.88 0.55 10.59
C LEU A 54 6.37 1.44 11.74
N GLU A 55 6.73 2.68 11.40
CA GLU A 55 7.16 3.70 12.37
C GLU A 55 6.32 4.97 12.25
N GLU A 56 6.18 5.70 13.35
CA GLU A 56 5.59 7.03 13.36
C GLU A 56 6.54 8.05 12.70
N GLY A 57 5.96 9.11 12.15
CA GLY A 57 6.67 10.20 11.49
C GLY A 57 6.60 10.15 9.97
N THR A 58 6.94 11.29 9.36
CA THR A 58 6.99 11.45 7.90
C THR A 58 8.31 10.90 7.35
N PRO A 59 8.27 10.08 6.30
CA PRO A 59 9.49 9.55 5.70
C PRO A 59 10.29 10.66 4.99
N THR A 60 11.62 10.55 4.99
CA THR A 60 12.49 11.47 4.26
C THR A 60 12.51 11.20 2.75
N ASN A 61 12.16 9.98 2.33
CA ASN A 61 12.11 9.57 0.93
C ASN A 61 10.94 8.61 0.71
N SER A 62 9.84 9.14 0.17
CA SER A 62 8.68 8.34 -0.23
C SER A 62 8.14 8.79 -1.57
N ASP A 63 7.88 7.81 -2.45
CA ASP A 63 7.28 8.09 -3.76
C ASP A 63 5.76 7.95 -3.77
N ILE A 64 5.20 7.29 -2.75
CA ILE A 64 3.78 7.02 -2.61
C ILE A 64 3.33 7.32 -1.19
N ARG A 65 2.28 8.15 -1.07
CA ARG A 65 1.53 8.37 0.16
C ARG A 65 0.18 7.69 0.07
N PHE A 66 -0.16 6.93 1.11
CA PHE A 66 -1.48 6.35 1.32
C PHE A 66 -2.19 7.15 2.40
N LEU A 67 -3.35 7.72 2.09
CA LEU A 67 -4.25 8.27 3.11
C LEU A 67 -5.25 7.17 3.44
N VAL A 68 -5.27 6.71 4.69
CA VAL A 68 -6.01 5.52 5.09
C VAL A 68 -7.00 5.87 6.20
N LYS A 69 -8.29 5.64 5.95
CA LYS A 69 -9.34 5.79 6.95
C LYS A 69 -9.38 4.59 7.90
N SER A 70 -9.90 4.80 9.10
CA SER A 70 -9.98 3.78 10.14
C SER A 70 -10.86 2.59 9.73
N GLU A 71 -11.85 2.80 8.87
CA GLU A 71 -12.66 1.72 8.28
C GLU A 71 -11.82 0.75 7.45
N ALA A 72 -10.88 1.26 6.63
CA ALA A 72 -10.00 0.42 5.83
C ALA A 72 -9.06 -0.40 6.72
N VAL A 73 -8.48 0.21 7.76
CA VAL A 73 -7.58 -0.52 8.68
C VAL A 73 -8.30 -1.68 9.36
N ARG A 74 -9.53 -1.47 9.83
CA ARG A 74 -10.34 -2.54 10.45
C ARG A 74 -10.57 -3.69 9.49
N ARG A 75 -11.04 -3.37 8.27
CA ARG A 75 -11.32 -4.39 7.25
C ARG A 75 -10.08 -5.17 6.83
N LEU A 76 -8.96 -4.48 6.62
CA LEU A 76 -7.70 -5.11 6.23
C LEU A 76 -7.10 -5.96 7.35
N ALA A 77 -7.26 -5.55 8.62
CA ALA A 77 -6.83 -6.35 9.76
C ALA A 77 -7.62 -7.67 9.85
N ASP A 78 -8.94 -7.60 9.69
CA ASP A 78 -9.86 -8.75 9.80
C ASP A 78 -9.86 -9.63 8.55
N ALA A 79 -9.35 -9.15 7.42
CA ALA A 79 -9.35 -9.91 6.17
C ALA A 79 -8.43 -11.15 6.26
N PRO A 80 -8.96 -12.35 5.96
CA PRO A 80 -8.17 -13.55 5.83
C PRO A 80 -7.49 -13.55 4.45
N CYS A 81 -6.45 -12.73 4.31
CA CYS A 81 -5.63 -12.71 3.10
C CYS A 81 -4.36 -13.50 3.35
N ASP A 82 -4.22 -14.64 2.67
CA ASP A 82 -3.09 -15.55 2.87
C ASP A 82 -1.96 -15.28 1.87
N ASN A 83 -2.26 -14.56 0.79
CA ASN A 83 -1.31 -14.27 -0.29
C ASN A 83 -1.39 -12.82 -0.81
N LEU A 84 -0.38 -12.45 -1.61
CA LEU A 84 -0.22 -11.11 -2.13
C LEU A 84 -1.35 -10.68 -3.08
N ALA A 85 -1.94 -11.62 -3.82
CA ALA A 85 -3.04 -11.33 -4.73
C ALA A 85 -4.29 -10.90 -3.94
N GLU A 86 -4.67 -11.70 -2.94
CA GLU A 86 -5.82 -11.42 -2.06
C GLU A 86 -5.64 -10.12 -1.28
N THR A 87 -4.49 -9.92 -0.64
CA THR A 87 -4.21 -8.67 0.08
C THR A 87 -4.26 -7.47 -0.86
N GLY A 88 -3.69 -7.60 -2.06
CA GLY A 88 -3.75 -6.55 -3.08
C GLY A 88 -5.19 -6.23 -3.51
N ILE A 89 -6.04 -7.26 -3.68
CA ILE A 89 -7.45 -7.10 -4.03
C ILE A 89 -8.20 -6.38 -2.92
N GLU A 90 -8.02 -6.75 -1.65
CA GLU A 90 -8.70 -6.05 -0.53
C GLU A 90 -8.27 -4.59 -0.43
N ILE A 91 -6.97 -4.30 -0.57
CA ILE A 91 -6.49 -2.91 -0.62
C ILE A 91 -7.13 -2.17 -1.79
N ALA A 92 -7.19 -2.79 -2.98
CA ALA A 92 -7.81 -2.17 -4.14
C ALA A 92 -9.32 -1.92 -3.97
N ARG A 93 -10.04 -2.80 -3.26
CA ARG A 93 -11.45 -2.58 -2.90
C ARG A 93 -11.61 -1.37 -2.00
N GLU A 94 -10.76 -1.23 -1.00
CA GLU A 94 -10.79 -0.06 -0.09
C GLU A 94 -10.39 1.24 -0.80
N VAL A 95 -9.51 1.18 -1.80
CA VAL A 95 -9.22 2.32 -2.70
C VAL A 95 -10.44 2.71 -3.51
N LEU A 96 -11.10 1.74 -4.15
CA LEU A 96 -12.30 1.97 -4.96
C LEU A 96 -13.49 2.46 -4.11
N ALA A 97 -13.56 2.06 -2.85
CA ALA A 97 -14.55 2.54 -1.88
C ALA A 97 -14.25 3.95 -1.34
N GLY A 98 -13.08 4.52 -1.64
CA GLY A 98 -12.66 5.83 -1.12
C GLY A 98 -12.25 5.82 0.35
N ASN A 99 -11.90 4.65 0.90
CA ASN A 99 -11.35 4.51 2.25
C ASN A 99 -9.82 4.54 2.27
N ILE A 100 -9.20 4.31 1.10
CA ILE A 100 -7.77 4.53 0.86
C ILE A 100 -7.61 5.45 -0.34
N GLU A 101 -6.84 6.53 -0.18
CA GLU A 101 -6.40 7.36 -1.29
C GLU A 101 -4.90 7.13 -1.53
N ILE A 102 -4.50 7.07 -2.79
CA ILE A 102 -3.10 6.87 -3.19
C ILE A 102 -2.61 8.10 -3.93
N GLN A 103 -1.57 8.74 -3.40
CA GLN A 103 -0.93 9.90 -3.98
C GLN A 103 0.50 9.57 -4.39
N ILE A 104 0.91 9.97 -5.60
CA ILE A 104 2.30 9.88 -6.04
C ILE A 104 3.02 11.16 -5.65
N THR A 105 3.80 11.10 -4.58
CA THR A 105 4.63 12.19 -4.05
C THR A 105 5.99 12.28 -4.74
N GLY A 106 6.50 11.14 -5.23
CA GLY A 106 7.80 11.05 -5.90
C GLY A 106 7.72 11.18 -7.42
N SER A 107 8.84 10.85 -8.08
CA SER A 107 8.91 10.87 -9.54
C SER A 107 8.34 9.58 -10.14
N VAL A 108 7.73 9.67 -11.33
CA VAL A 108 7.26 8.48 -12.07
C VAL A 108 8.41 7.51 -12.35
N LYS A 109 9.62 8.04 -12.55
CA LYS A 109 10.83 7.23 -12.75
C LYS A 109 11.06 6.33 -11.53
N ASN A 110 10.95 6.86 -10.31
CA ASN A 110 11.12 6.10 -9.08
C ASN A 110 10.07 4.98 -8.98
N ILE A 111 8.80 5.26 -9.31
CA ILE A 111 7.75 4.23 -9.37
C ILE A 111 8.14 3.06 -10.29
N LEU A 112 8.79 3.35 -11.43
CA LEU A 112 9.22 2.33 -12.38
C LEU A 112 10.48 1.59 -11.90
N THR A 113 11.37 2.24 -11.14
CA THR A 113 12.69 1.69 -10.82
C THR A 113 12.82 1.12 -9.41
N ASP A 114 11.95 1.50 -8.47
CA ASP A 114 12.21 1.33 -7.03
C ASP A 114 11.41 0.17 -6.39
N GLY A 115 10.90 -0.72 -7.24
CA GLY A 115 10.34 -2.01 -6.82
C GLY A 115 8.81 -2.09 -6.90
N TYR A 116 8.11 -0.97 -7.02
CA TYR A 116 6.64 -0.94 -7.07
C TYR A 116 6.06 -1.80 -8.19
N LEU A 117 6.69 -1.82 -9.38
CA LEU A 117 6.24 -2.69 -10.47
C LEU A 117 6.44 -4.17 -10.15
N SER A 118 7.48 -4.53 -9.41
CA SER A 118 7.75 -5.90 -8.99
C SER A 118 6.67 -6.39 -8.04
N ILE A 119 6.21 -5.53 -7.11
CA ILE A 119 5.06 -5.81 -6.22
C ILE A 119 3.83 -6.15 -7.06
N LEU A 120 3.46 -5.28 -8.00
CA LEU A 120 2.28 -5.48 -8.84
C LEU A 120 2.38 -6.75 -9.68
N ARG A 121 3.57 -7.07 -10.21
CA ARG A 121 3.79 -8.32 -10.96
C ARG A 121 3.67 -9.55 -10.06
N LYS A 122 4.20 -9.51 -8.83
CA LYS A 122 4.10 -10.61 -7.87
C LYS A 122 2.68 -10.87 -7.37
N ALA A 123 1.83 -9.84 -7.34
CA ALA A 123 0.41 -10.01 -7.04
C ALA A 123 -0.31 -10.90 -8.07
N GLY A 124 0.28 -11.08 -9.25
CA GLY A 124 -0.11 -12.15 -10.18
C GLY A 124 -1.40 -11.89 -10.95
N PRO A 125 -1.82 -12.87 -11.76
CA PRO A 125 -2.92 -12.71 -12.72
C PRO A 125 -4.28 -12.48 -12.07
N ASP A 126 -4.53 -13.01 -10.86
CA ASP A 126 -5.81 -12.84 -10.17
C ASP A 126 -6.04 -11.39 -9.75
N PHE A 127 -5.01 -10.73 -9.24
CA PHE A 127 -5.04 -9.29 -8.95
C PHE A 127 -5.31 -8.46 -10.20
N PHE A 128 -4.62 -8.73 -11.32
CA PHE A 128 -4.88 -8.03 -12.58
C PHE A 128 -6.27 -8.34 -13.16
N SER A 129 -6.78 -9.55 -12.97
CA SER A 129 -8.12 -9.94 -13.40
C SER A 129 -9.19 -9.17 -12.63
N PHE A 130 -9.01 -8.98 -11.32
CA PHE A 130 -9.84 -8.11 -10.51
C PHE A 130 -9.80 -6.66 -11.02
N LEU A 131 -8.60 -6.10 -11.20
CA LEU A 131 -8.42 -4.74 -11.71
C LEU A 131 -9.02 -4.52 -13.11
N ALA A 132 -8.97 -5.54 -13.97
CA ALA A 132 -9.52 -5.49 -15.31
C ALA A 132 -11.06 -5.27 -15.32
N GLN A 133 -11.77 -5.73 -14.28
CA GLN A 133 -13.21 -5.48 -14.10
C GLN A 133 -13.53 -3.99 -13.97
N TYR A 134 -12.57 -3.20 -13.48
CA TYR A 134 -12.66 -1.73 -13.34
C TYR A 134 -11.94 -0.98 -14.47
N GLY A 135 -11.62 -1.66 -15.58
CA GLY A 135 -10.96 -1.07 -16.75
C GLY A 135 -9.43 -0.92 -16.63
N LEU A 136 -8.83 -1.35 -15.52
CA LEU A 136 -7.39 -1.28 -15.23
C LEU A 136 -6.65 -2.52 -15.71
N LYS A 137 -6.76 -2.79 -17.01
CA LYS A 137 -6.34 -4.05 -17.65
C LYS A 137 -4.82 -4.30 -17.72
N ASN A 138 -3.98 -3.33 -17.33
CA ASN A 138 -2.52 -3.50 -17.29
C ASN A 138 -1.87 -2.46 -16.37
N ILE A 139 -0.58 -2.69 -16.08
CA ILE A 139 0.21 -1.87 -15.16
C ILE A 139 0.29 -0.39 -15.57
N PHE A 140 0.33 -0.08 -16.87
CA PHE A 140 0.36 1.31 -17.34
C PHE A 140 -0.96 2.03 -17.05
N LYS A 141 -2.10 1.34 -17.19
CA LYS A 141 -3.41 1.90 -16.82
C LYS A 141 -3.53 2.11 -15.32
N VAL A 142 -3.00 1.21 -14.51
CA VAL A 142 -2.93 1.37 -13.04
C VAL A 142 -2.12 2.62 -12.69
N ILE A 143 -0.90 2.75 -13.23
CA ILE A 143 -0.06 3.93 -13.00
C ILE A 143 -0.77 5.22 -13.45
N ASN A 144 -1.39 5.21 -14.64
CA ASN A 144 -2.11 6.38 -15.15
C ASN A 144 -3.35 6.72 -14.32
N TYR A 145 -4.03 5.72 -13.77
CA TYR A 145 -5.13 5.93 -12.85
C TYR A 145 -4.64 6.60 -11.57
N ILE A 146 -3.58 6.09 -10.95
CA ILE A 146 -2.97 6.68 -9.75
C ILE A 146 -2.48 8.11 -10.02
N LYS A 147 -1.88 8.38 -11.19
CA LYS A 147 -1.48 9.75 -11.57
C LYS A 147 -2.65 10.73 -11.65
N LYS A 148 -3.83 10.27 -12.09
CA LYS A 148 -5.04 11.11 -12.19
C LYS A 148 -5.67 11.39 -10.83
N MET A 149 -5.31 10.61 -9.79
CA MET A 149 -5.73 10.87 -8.42
C MET A 149 -4.92 11.97 -7.74
N LYS A 150 -3.96 12.61 -8.44
CA LYS A 150 -3.44 13.92 -8.03
C LYS A 150 -4.56 14.96 -8.13
N SER A 151 -5.28 15.19 -7.03
CA SER A 151 -5.94 16.46 -6.75
C SER A 151 -5.11 17.24 -5.75
#